data_AF-A0A2P8H3Z5-F1
#
_entry.id   AF-A0A2P8H3Z5-F1
#
_cell.length_a   1.000
_cell.length_b   1.000
_cell.length_c   1.000
_cell.angle_alpha   90.00
_cell.angle_beta   90.00
_cell.angle_gamma   90.00
#
_symmetry.space_group_name_H-M   'P 1'
#
loop_
_entity.id
_entity.type
_entity.pdbx_description
1 polymer ?
#
loop_
_entity_poly.entity_id
_entity_poly.type
_entity_poly.pdbx_seq_one_letter_code
_entity_poly.pdbx_strand_id
1 'polypeptide(L)'
;MSTNYLHQVMNNTKWEEIREAMSCYLGNCQWRTKDIENDYISPWDGEWYYHFRNGDYKFIEWLEIKAETEELRKNLIAILHEIHAQERFAKMLFGFMDMWKLEFTLITFKLLK
;
A
#
# COMPACT_ATOMS: atom_id res chain seq x y z
N MET A 1 -22.77 -11.99 -18.33
CA MET A 1 -21.96 -11.94 -17.10
C MET A 1 -20.51 -11.81 -17.54
N SER A 2 -19.90 -10.63 -17.38
CA SER A 2 -18.48 -10.44 -17.74
C SER A 2 -17.65 -10.99 -16.59
N THR A 3 -16.92 -12.07 -16.82
CA THR A 3 -15.86 -12.50 -15.90
C THR A 3 -14.80 -11.42 -15.92
N ASN A 4 -14.87 -10.48 -14.97
CA ASN A 4 -13.74 -9.61 -14.66
C ASN A 4 -12.60 -10.56 -14.28
N TYR A 5 -11.66 -10.77 -15.20
CA TYR A 5 -10.35 -11.27 -14.87
C TYR A 5 -9.77 -10.24 -13.91
N LEU A 6 -9.91 -10.51 -12.60
CA LEU A 6 -9.30 -9.72 -11.55
C LEU A 6 -7.80 -9.86 -11.73
N HIS A 7 -7.24 -8.91 -12.46
CA HIS A 7 -5.83 -8.84 -12.68
C HIS A 7 -5.21 -8.38 -11.36
N GLN A 8 -4.43 -9.26 -10.73
CA GLN A 8 -3.69 -8.92 -9.53
C GLN A 8 -2.94 -7.61 -9.77
N VAL A 9 -3.12 -6.64 -8.89
CA VAL A 9 -2.57 -5.28 -9.04
C VAL A 9 -1.05 -5.30 -9.07
N MET A 10 -0.47 -6.29 -8.40
CA MET A 10 0.95 -6.56 -8.30
C MET A 10 1.11 -8.07 -8.05
N ASN A 11 2.20 -8.67 -8.56
CA ASN A 11 2.43 -10.09 -8.35
C ASN A 11 2.77 -10.39 -6.88
N ASN A 12 2.50 -11.61 -6.44
CA ASN A 12 2.75 -12.02 -5.05
C ASN A 12 4.21 -11.80 -4.62
N THR A 13 5.18 -11.94 -5.53
CA THR A 13 6.60 -11.71 -5.22
C THR A 13 6.87 -10.28 -4.79
N LYS A 14 6.30 -9.29 -5.48
CA LYS A 14 6.47 -7.87 -5.14
C LYS A 14 5.76 -7.51 -3.83
N TRP A 15 4.61 -8.13 -3.55
CA TRP A 15 3.96 -7.98 -2.25
C TRP A 15 4.79 -8.58 -1.11
N GLU A 16 5.44 -9.73 -1.34
CA GLU A 16 6.39 -10.31 -0.38
C GLU A 16 7.60 -9.40 -0.16
N GLU A 17 8.17 -8.81 -1.21
CA GLU A 17 9.30 -7.88 -1.07
C GLU A 17 8.91 -6.64 -0.24
N ILE A 18 7.70 -6.09 -0.45
CA ILE A 18 7.16 -5.01 0.40
C ILE A 18 7.01 -5.50 1.83
N ARG A 19 6.40 -6.67 2.04
CA ARG A 19 6.19 -7.24 3.37
C ARG A 19 7.51 -7.41 4.13
N GLU A 20 8.50 -8.00 3.48
CA GLU A 20 9.83 -8.24 4.06
C GLU A 20 10.51 -6.92 4.43
N ALA A 21 10.59 -5.98 3.49
CA ALA A 21 11.23 -4.70 3.73
C ALA A 21 10.55 -3.91 4.85
N MET A 22 9.22 -3.90 4.87
CA MET A 22 8.45 -3.21 5.90
C MET A 22 8.51 -3.92 7.26
N SER A 23 8.61 -5.26 7.28
CA SER A 23 8.81 -6.02 8.52
C SER A 23 10.19 -5.81 9.14
N CYS A 24 11.20 -5.52 8.32
CA CYS A 24 12.54 -5.17 8.78
C CYS A 24 12.69 -3.68 9.11
N TYR A 25 11.74 -2.85 8.71
CA TYR A 25 11.77 -1.41 8.96
C TYR A 25 11.39 -1.10 10.42
N LEU A 26 12.28 -0.41 11.13
CA LEU A 26 12.10 -0.08 12.55
C LEU A 26 11.15 1.09 12.80
N GLY A 27 10.73 1.81 11.75
CA GLY A 27 9.77 2.90 11.90
C GLY A 27 8.37 2.34 12.08
N ASN A 28 7.70 2.77 13.16
CA ASN A 28 6.33 2.39 13.45
C ASN A 28 5.40 2.99 12.38
N CYS A 29 5.01 2.18 11.40
CA CYS A 29 4.11 2.56 10.34
C CYS A 29 2.96 1.58 10.27
N GLN A 30 1.75 2.13 10.17
CA GLN A 30 0.55 1.33 10.01
C GLN A 30 0.17 1.25 8.55
N TRP A 31 -0.50 0.18 8.17
CA TRP A 31 -1.00 -0.05 6.83
C TRP A 31 -2.46 -0.45 6.84
N ARG A 32 -3.10 -0.35 5.69
CA ARG A 32 -4.39 -0.97 5.40
C ARG A 32 -4.50 -1.27 3.92
N THR A 33 -5.38 -2.20 3.56
CA THR A 33 -5.64 -2.57 2.17
C THR A 33 -7.11 -2.40 1.83
N LYS A 34 -7.40 -2.18 0.56
CA LYS A 34 -8.75 -2.38 0.02
C LYS A 34 -8.81 -3.64 -0.80
N ASP A 35 -9.87 -4.40 -0.60
CA ASP A 35 -10.22 -5.59 -1.35
C ASP A 35 -10.95 -5.20 -2.64
N ILE A 36 -10.51 -5.76 -3.76
CA ILE A 36 -11.03 -5.50 -5.11
C ILE A 36 -12.37 -6.18 -5.40
N GLU A 37 -12.73 -7.24 -4.67
CA GLU A 37 -13.94 -8.04 -4.91
C GLU A 37 -15.15 -7.48 -4.17
N ASN A 38 -14.95 -7.05 -2.93
CA ASN A 38 -16.04 -6.70 -2.01
C ASN A 38 -15.96 -5.24 -1.51
N ASP A 39 -15.01 -4.46 -2.02
CA ASP A 39 -14.74 -3.07 -1.62
C ASP A 39 -14.40 -2.88 -0.12
N TYR A 40 -14.15 -3.97 0.62
CA TYR A 40 -13.79 -3.92 2.04
C TYR A 40 -12.45 -3.22 2.24
N ILE A 41 -12.40 -2.31 3.20
CA ILE A 41 -11.17 -1.64 3.62
C ILE A 41 -10.81 -2.15 5.01
N SER A 42 -9.62 -2.71 5.15
CA SER A 42 -9.15 -3.21 6.44
C SER A 42 -8.96 -2.05 7.44
N PRO A 43 -9.07 -2.32 8.76
CA PRO A 43 -8.56 -1.41 9.77
C PRO A 43 -7.05 -1.16 9.57
N TRP A 44 -6.55 -0.09 10.18
CA TRP A 44 -5.11 0.15 10.27
C TRP A 44 -4.45 -0.92 11.13
N ASP A 45 -3.39 -1.53 10.61
CA ASP A 45 -2.60 -2.55 11.29
C ASP A 45 -1.11 -2.16 11.26
N GLY A 46 -0.35 -2.50 12.30
CA GLY A 46 1.10 -2.26 12.38
C GLY A 46 1.94 -3.52 12.25
N GLU A 47 1.31 -4.70 12.20
CA GLU A 47 2.00 -5.97 12.09
C GLU A 47 2.18 -6.32 10.60
N TRP A 48 3.41 -6.23 10.12
CA TRP A 48 3.73 -6.44 8.71
C TRP A 48 4.04 -7.90 8.39
N TYR A 49 4.52 -8.70 9.32
CA TYR A 49 5.07 -10.01 8.96
C TYR A 49 3.99 -11.08 8.76
N TYR A 50 3.01 -11.16 9.65
CA TYR A 50 1.91 -12.12 9.65
C TYR A 50 0.61 -11.53 9.12
N HIS A 51 0.18 -10.37 9.62
CA HIS A 51 -1.14 -9.82 9.31
C HIS A 51 -1.22 -9.32 7.86
N PHE A 52 -0.14 -8.77 7.30
CA PHE A 52 -0.12 -8.29 5.92
C PHE A 52 -0.32 -9.40 4.89
N ARG A 53 0.09 -10.63 5.23
CA ARG A 53 -0.07 -11.80 4.38
C ARG A 53 -1.43 -12.49 4.53
N ASN A 54 -2.18 -12.18 5.61
CA ASN A 54 -3.45 -12.82 5.88
C ASN A 54 -4.49 -12.41 4.82
N GLY A 55 -5.01 -13.39 4.08
CA GLY A 55 -6.06 -13.17 3.07
C GLY A 55 -5.61 -13.31 1.61
N ASP A 56 -4.34 -13.65 1.36
CA ASP A 56 -3.69 -13.68 0.03
C ASP A 56 -3.69 -12.32 -0.68
N TYR A 57 -2.54 -11.92 -1.24
CA TYR A 57 -2.41 -10.64 -1.96
C TYR A 57 -3.30 -10.50 -3.21
N LYS A 58 -3.91 -11.60 -3.66
CA LYS A 58 -4.70 -11.67 -4.89
C LYS A 58 -5.88 -10.70 -4.93
N PHE A 59 -6.41 -10.31 -3.78
CA PHE A 59 -7.57 -9.44 -3.68
C PHE A 59 -7.21 -7.99 -3.35
N ILE A 60 -5.94 -7.66 -3.13
CA ILE A 60 -5.53 -6.31 -2.77
C ILE A 60 -5.65 -5.41 -4.00
N GLU A 61 -6.62 -4.48 -3.98
CA GLU A 61 -6.77 -3.41 -4.96
C GLU A 61 -5.74 -2.29 -4.74
N TRP A 62 -5.54 -1.91 -3.47
CA TRP A 62 -4.55 -0.92 -3.08
C TRP A 62 -4.02 -1.17 -1.67
N LEU A 63 -2.78 -0.75 -1.44
CA LEU A 63 -2.14 -0.65 -0.14
C LEU A 63 -2.00 0.83 0.24
N GLU A 64 -2.27 1.16 1.49
CA GLU A 64 -2.03 2.48 2.04
C GLU A 64 -1.20 2.36 3.33
N ILE A 65 -0.23 3.25 3.49
CA ILE A 65 0.72 3.28 4.60
C ILE A 65 0.64 4.65 5.26
N LYS A 66 0.47 4.69 6.58
CA LYS A 66 0.59 5.90 7.38
C LYS A 66 2.04 6.36 7.45
N ALA A 67 2.25 7.60 7.02
CA ALA A 67 3.52 8.30 7.06
C ALA A 67 3.31 9.69 7.68
N GLU A 68 3.10 9.72 9.00
CA GLU A 68 2.73 10.94 9.73
C GLU A 68 3.88 11.95 9.84
N THR A 69 5.12 11.52 9.63
CA THR A 69 6.30 12.39 9.63
C THR A 69 7.00 12.41 8.29
N GLU A 70 7.61 13.56 8.00
CA GLU A 70 8.43 13.77 6.80
C GLU A 70 9.62 12.80 6.72
N GLU A 71 10.21 12.46 7.86
CA GLU A 71 11.31 11.48 7.95
C GLU A 71 10.83 10.07 7.62
N LEU A 72 9.72 9.63 8.23
CA LEU A 72 9.09 8.35 7.94
C LEU A 72 8.77 8.26 6.44
N ARG A 73 8.19 9.31 5.87
CA ARG A 73 7.87 9.35 4.44
C ARG A 73 9.10 9.19 3.56
N LYS A 74 10.20 9.90 3.85
CA LYS A 74 11.46 9.78 3.09
C LYS A 74 12.03 8.37 3.16
N ASN A 75 12.00 7.76 4.34
CA ASN A 75 12.48 6.40 4.54
C ASN A 75 11.62 5.39 3.76
N LEU A 76 10.30 5.52 3.81
CA LEU A 76 9.38 4.66 3.06
C LEU A 76 9.62 4.78 1.56
N ILE A 77 9.77 6.01 1.03
CA ILE A 77 10.11 6.24 -0.38
C ILE A 77 11.41 5.53 -0.74
N ALA A 78 12.47 5.67 0.08
CA ALA A 78 13.76 5.03 -0.18
C ALA A 78 13.66 3.50 -0.24
N ILE A 79 12.99 2.89 0.75
CA ILE A 79 12.73 1.44 0.80
C ILE A 79 12.00 0.97 -0.46
N LEU A 80 10.96 1.70 -0.87
CA LEU A 80 10.16 1.32 -2.04
C LEU A 80 10.91 1.48 -3.36
N HIS A 81 11.81 2.46 -3.45
CA HIS A 81 12.73 2.59 -4.57
C HIS A 81 13.69 1.40 -4.64
N GLU A 82 14.22 0.95 -3.50
CA GLU A 82 15.10 -0.24 -3.45
C GLU A 82 14.38 -1.52 -3.87
N ILE A 83 13.08 -1.64 -3.61
CA ILE A 83 12.27 -2.80 -3.99
C ILE A 83 11.99 -2.85 -5.51
N HIS A 84 12.45 -1.87 -6.29
CA HIS A 84 12.15 -1.77 -7.73
C HIS A 84 10.64 -1.97 -8.01
N ALA A 85 9.78 -1.49 -7.11
CA ALA A 85 8.35 -1.42 -7.37
C ALA A 85 8.17 -0.42 -8.51
N GLN A 86 8.04 -0.94 -9.74
CA GLN A 86 8.11 -0.15 -10.96
C GLN A 86 7.26 1.13 -10.85
N GLU A 87 7.84 2.26 -11.26
CA GLU A 87 7.31 3.63 -11.23
C GLU A 87 5.88 3.77 -11.80
N ARG A 88 5.37 2.75 -12.49
CA ARG A 88 4.04 2.71 -13.10
C ARG A 88 2.89 2.61 -12.09
N PHE A 89 3.13 2.20 -10.84
CA PHE A 89 2.07 1.94 -9.84
C PHE A 89 2.21 2.70 -8.52
N ALA A 90 3.36 3.34 -8.28
CA ALA A 90 3.50 4.29 -7.19
C ALA A 90 2.93 5.65 -7.62
N LYS A 91 1.62 5.73 -7.87
CA LYS A 91 0.96 7.03 -7.75
C LYS A 91 0.83 7.29 -6.25
N MET A 92 1.94 7.71 -5.65
CA MET A 92 1.99 8.32 -4.33
C MET A 92 1.05 9.53 -4.40
N LEU A 93 -0.22 9.31 -4.06
CA LEU A 93 -1.23 10.35 -4.05
C LEU A 93 -0.88 11.25 -2.86
N PHE A 94 0.02 12.21 -3.11
CA PHE A 94 0.09 13.43 -2.34
C PHE A 94 -1.26 14.10 -2.45
N GLY A 95 -2.12 13.90 -1.43
CA GLY A 95 -3.37 14.59 -1.20
C GLY A 95 -4.09 15.08 -2.45
N PHE A 96 -4.81 14.21 -3.14
CA PHE A 96 -5.85 14.68 -4.04
C PHE A 96 -7.07 13.77 -3.96
N MET A 97 -7.90 14.04 -2.94
CA MET A 97 -9.33 14.25 -3.16
C MET A 97 -9.94 15.03 -1.99
N ASP A 98 -10.58 16.11 -2.38
CA ASP A 98 -11.50 17.02 -1.68
C ASP A 98 -10.95 18.19 -0.85
N MET A 99 -11.39 19.36 -1.32
CA MET A 99 -11.14 20.69 -0.83
C MET A 99 -11.47 20.81 0.66
N TRP A 100 -10.59 21.50 1.38
CA TRP A 100 -10.74 21.94 2.77
C TRP A 100 -10.61 20.87 3.86
N LYS A 101 -9.46 20.19 3.92
CA LYS A 101 -8.65 20.01 5.14
C LYS A 101 -7.32 19.32 4.81
N LEU A 102 -6.23 20.05 5.04
CA LEU A 102 -4.85 19.59 4.92
C LEU A 102 -4.53 18.56 6.00
N GLU A 103 -4.22 17.31 5.63
CA GLU A 103 -3.31 16.45 6.41
C GLU A 103 -2.44 15.61 5.46
N PHE A 104 -1.12 15.78 5.55
CA PHE A 104 -0.10 15.24 4.64
C PHE A 104 0.42 13.84 5.05
N THR A 105 -0.43 12.97 5.61
CA THR A 105 0.01 11.87 6.47
C THR A 105 0.04 10.48 5.83
N LEU A 106 -0.27 10.34 4.53
CA LEU A 106 -0.52 9.04 3.90
C LEU A 106 0.28 8.81 2.61
N ILE A 107 0.74 7.58 2.43
CA ILE A 107 1.28 7.06 1.16
C ILE A 107 0.29 6.01 0.64
N THR A 108 -0.37 6.30 -0.47
CA THR A 108 -1.35 5.38 -1.09
C THR A 108 -0.81 4.83 -2.40
N PHE A 109 -0.97 3.53 -2.64
CA PHE A 109 -0.66 2.84 -3.91
C PHE A 109 -1.95 2.45 -4.61
N LYS A 110 -2.45 3.27 -5.54
CA LYS A 110 -3.73 3.04 -6.23
C LYS A 110 -3.55 2.83 -7.72
N LEU A 111 -4.33 1.91 -8.30
CA LEU A 111 -4.51 1.80 -9.76
C LEU A 111 -5.20 3.06 -10.32
N LEU A 112 -4.58 3.66 -11.34
CA LEU A 112 -5.33 4.45 -12.32
C LEU A 112 -5.84 3.48 -13.39
N LYS A 113 -7.16 3.37 -13.52
CA LYS A 113 -7.78 2.75 -14.70
C LYS A 113 -7.71 3.72 -15.87
#